data_AF-A0A4S2MN26-F1
#
_entry.id   AF-A0A4S2MN26-F1
#
_cell.length_a   1.000
_cell.length_b   1.000
_cell.length_c   1.000
_cell.angle_alpha   90.00
_cell.angle_beta   90.00
_cell.angle_gamma   90.00
#
_symmetry.space_group_name_H-M   'P 1'
#
loop_
_entity.id
_entity.type
_entity.pdbx_description
1 polymer ?
#
loop_
_entity_poly.entity_id
_entity_poly.type
_entity_poly.pdbx_seq_one_letter_code
_entity_poly.pdbx_strand_id
1 'polypeptide(L)'
;MEFKLSTLSKRGPVRLQLYRDPPSETVELNELEQYAMDRIRVLKCVETARQDSKGSSKEYEERLTTELTKLGPFAKSLTIPTGFSKTAKEDIRRDIISHFLLQVAYCRNEDLRRWFTQQEVELFRYRFLLERNSSSSGPDVISHFLSENQLHFSHLSDTERARIQQQLAAGTAAPGVDFSTTAFYKVYFTEVPELVRSRRIYIRAGFAYVPDSDLASLVVSHFRTALSCSMARLGFTLGSRLASEEYRVLPLLSSLSNRYFGEDYANKAPAMGLIKADQVDALAGQHGVFPPCMAQLHEALKANHHLRHVGRMQYGLFLKGIGLPLEESLRFWRNAFAPKYDSDQFSKSYAYNIRHNYGKEGKRADYTPYSCVKIISSSGPGPGESHGCPFRHMDPDLLRQRLSSGGRIPSDVVDTIVQRAKERLYHLSCREYFRAMHKLNADAISGLVISHPNQYFDESLKVLKGELEMSKSGTEEVRVTKVKLQDTTQGGDKSIIRPSVLGDGMEEDMPMEELTTTTEDF
;
A
#
# COMPACT_ATOMS: atom_id res chain seq x y z
N MET A 1 -18.01 -15.11 36.71
CA MET A 1 -17.76 -16.35 35.96
C MET A 1 -16.69 -16.03 34.94
N GLU A 2 -15.51 -16.61 35.12
CA GLU A 2 -14.34 -16.38 34.26
C GLU A 2 -14.42 -17.20 32.98
N PHE A 3 -13.91 -16.65 31.88
CA PHE A 3 -13.73 -17.38 30.63
C PHE A 3 -12.70 -18.49 30.90
N LYS A 4 -13.14 -19.75 30.85
CA LYS A 4 -12.24 -20.89 31.00
C LYS A 4 -11.30 -20.96 29.80
N LEU A 5 -9.99 -20.87 30.04
CA LEU A 5 -8.96 -21.20 29.06
C LEU A 5 -9.07 -22.70 28.72
N SER A 6 -9.30 -23.02 27.45
CA SER A 6 -9.34 -24.41 26.99
C SER A 6 -7.93 -24.99 26.93
N THR A 7 -7.70 -26.11 27.62
CA THR A 7 -6.43 -26.85 27.58
C THR A 7 -6.24 -27.61 26.27
N LEU A 8 -5.09 -27.37 25.64
CA LEU A 8 -4.36 -28.09 24.58
C LEU A 8 -4.94 -29.43 24.07
N SER A 9 -5.03 -29.56 22.73
CA SER A 9 -5.13 -30.86 22.05
C SER A 9 -4.30 -30.92 20.76
N LYS A 10 -3.20 -31.69 20.82
CA LYS A 10 -2.58 -32.57 19.79
C LYS A 10 -2.32 -32.08 18.36
N ARG A 11 -2.52 -30.81 18.00
CA ARG A 11 -2.38 -30.34 16.60
C ARG A 11 -1.37 -29.20 16.49
N GLY A 12 -0.76 -29.09 15.30
CA GLY A 12 0.31 -28.13 15.00
C GLY A 12 -0.09 -26.67 15.24
N PRO A 13 0.87 -25.74 15.21
CA PRO A 13 0.64 -24.35 15.60
C PRO A 13 -0.40 -23.67 14.69
N VAL A 14 -1.32 -22.91 15.31
CA VAL A 14 -2.31 -22.11 14.58
C VAL A 14 -1.59 -21.11 13.68
N ARG A 15 -1.91 -21.16 12.39
CA ARG A 15 -1.22 -20.36 11.37
C ARG A 15 -1.76 -18.94 11.23
N LEU A 16 -2.94 -18.67 11.77
CA LEU A 16 -3.54 -17.35 11.78
C LEU A 16 -2.92 -16.50 12.90
N GLN A 17 -2.50 -15.28 12.61
CA GLN A 17 -1.73 -14.42 13.52
C GLN A 17 -2.34 -13.02 13.59
N LEU A 18 -2.33 -12.40 14.77
CA LEU A 18 -2.64 -10.97 14.94
C LEU A 18 -1.39 -10.07 14.90
N TYR A 19 -0.20 -10.67 14.71
CA TYR A 19 1.10 -9.98 14.63
C TYR A 19 1.33 -8.99 15.78
N ARG A 20 1.13 -9.46 17.03
CA ARG A 20 1.29 -8.63 18.24
C ARG A 20 2.76 -8.42 18.61
N ASP A 21 3.55 -9.48 18.51
CA ASP A 21 4.93 -9.50 18.98
C ASP A 21 5.89 -9.48 17.79
N PRO A 22 6.82 -8.51 17.71
CA PRO A 22 7.81 -8.45 16.66
C PRO A 22 8.80 -9.62 16.77
N PRO A 23 9.29 -10.17 15.65
CA PRO A 23 10.30 -11.22 15.67
C PRO A 23 11.61 -10.67 16.26
N SER A 24 12.23 -11.42 17.17
CA SER A 24 13.50 -11.06 17.84
C SER A 24 14.72 -11.73 17.22
N GLU A 25 14.53 -12.46 16.12
CA GLU A 25 15.57 -13.25 15.47
C GLU A 25 16.38 -12.44 14.46
N THR A 26 17.64 -12.84 14.29
CA THR A 26 18.51 -12.28 13.26
C THR A 26 18.25 -12.99 11.93
N VAL A 27 18.09 -12.22 10.87
CA VAL A 27 17.80 -12.71 9.51
C VAL A 27 18.79 -12.08 8.54
N GLU A 28 19.28 -12.87 7.58
CA GLU A 28 20.17 -12.40 6.54
C GLU A 28 19.47 -11.35 5.65
N LEU A 29 20.21 -10.33 5.19
CA LEU A 29 19.62 -9.22 4.44
C LEU A 29 18.96 -9.68 3.12
N ASN A 30 19.57 -10.65 2.44
CA ASN A 30 19.03 -11.23 1.21
C ASN A 30 17.71 -11.99 1.45
N GLU A 31 17.59 -12.66 2.60
CA GLU A 31 16.37 -13.37 3.01
C GLU A 31 15.26 -12.35 3.33
N LEU A 32 15.59 -11.25 4.02
CA LEU A 32 14.67 -10.14 4.26
C LEU A 32 14.15 -9.53 2.96
N GLU A 33 15.03 -9.25 1.99
CA GLU A 33 14.60 -8.73 0.69
C GLU A 33 13.61 -9.68 -0.01
N GLN A 34 13.91 -10.98 -0.01
CA GLN A 34 13.02 -11.99 -0.60
C GLN A 34 11.66 -12.04 0.11
N TYR A 35 11.64 -11.99 1.45
CA TYR A 35 10.41 -11.99 2.25
C TYR A 35 9.54 -10.75 1.99
N ALA A 36 10.16 -9.57 1.87
CA ALA A 36 9.45 -8.36 1.48
C ALA A 36 8.85 -8.49 0.08
N MET A 37 9.64 -8.97 -0.89
CA MET A 37 9.19 -9.11 -2.28
C MET A 37 8.03 -10.09 -2.42
N ASP A 38 8.10 -11.23 -1.75
CA ASP A 38 7.05 -12.24 -1.76
C ASP A 38 5.75 -11.70 -1.14
N ARG A 39 5.83 -11.00 0.00
CA ARG A 39 4.63 -10.40 0.62
C ARG A 39 4.06 -9.25 -0.20
N ILE A 40 4.88 -8.40 -0.81
CA ILE A 40 4.38 -7.34 -1.70
C ILE A 40 3.62 -7.95 -2.88
N ARG A 41 4.10 -9.06 -3.47
CA ARG A 41 3.38 -9.77 -4.54
C ARG A 41 2.02 -10.30 -4.08
N VAL A 42 1.96 -10.88 -2.88
CA VAL A 42 0.70 -11.33 -2.26
C VAL A 42 -0.27 -10.16 -2.09
N LEU A 43 0.16 -9.06 -1.47
CA LEU A 43 -0.72 -7.91 -1.21
C LEU A 43 -1.21 -7.24 -2.51
N LYS A 44 -0.41 -7.24 -3.57
CA LYS A 44 -0.82 -6.79 -4.91
C LYS A 44 -1.85 -7.72 -5.57
N CYS A 45 -1.73 -9.02 -5.36
CA CYS A 45 -2.72 -9.99 -5.82
C CYS A 45 -4.06 -9.77 -5.13
N VAL A 46 -4.04 -9.56 -3.82
CA VAL A 46 -5.23 -9.20 -3.02
C VAL A 46 -5.89 -7.93 -3.55
N GLU A 47 -5.09 -6.88 -3.81
CA GLU A 47 -5.58 -5.63 -4.37
C GLU A 47 -6.28 -5.81 -5.73
N THR A 48 -5.59 -6.49 -6.66
CA THR A 48 -6.10 -6.74 -8.02
C THR A 48 -7.39 -7.54 -7.97
N ALA A 49 -7.39 -8.67 -7.24
CA ALA A 49 -8.56 -9.53 -7.08
C ALA A 49 -9.77 -8.77 -6.53
N ARG A 50 -9.56 -7.83 -5.60
CA ARG A 50 -10.63 -7.01 -5.00
C ARG A 50 -11.17 -5.95 -5.95
N GLN A 51 -10.33 -5.33 -6.77
CA GLN A 51 -10.80 -4.39 -7.80
C GLN A 51 -11.58 -5.11 -8.90
N ASP A 52 -11.35 -6.41 -9.05
CA ASP A 52 -11.91 -7.29 -10.07
C ASP A 52 -13.25 -7.90 -9.68
N SER A 53 -13.51 -8.05 -8.38
CA SER A 53 -14.72 -8.68 -7.89
C SER A 53 -15.93 -7.77 -8.04
N LYS A 54 -16.79 -8.12 -9.00
CA LYS A 54 -18.22 -7.73 -9.03
C LYS A 54 -19.13 -8.88 -8.56
N GLY A 55 -18.55 -10.03 -8.23
CA GLY A 55 -19.22 -11.29 -7.88
C GLY A 55 -19.42 -11.50 -6.37
N SER A 56 -19.91 -12.68 -6.01
CA SER A 56 -20.16 -13.07 -4.61
C SER A 56 -18.86 -13.23 -3.81
N SER A 57 -18.93 -13.22 -2.46
CA SER A 57 -17.76 -13.44 -1.58
C SER A 57 -17.01 -14.73 -1.92
N LYS A 58 -17.75 -15.79 -2.27
CA LYS A 58 -17.17 -17.11 -2.57
C LYS A 58 -16.37 -17.12 -3.87
N GLU A 59 -16.88 -16.47 -4.91
CA GLU A 59 -16.19 -16.36 -6.20
C GLU A 59 -14.89 -15.55 -6.06
N TYR A 60 -14.92 -14.49 -5.23
CA TYR A 60 -13.73 -13.73 -4.87
C TYR A 60 -12.68 -14.61 -4.17
N GLU A 61 -13.09 -15.40 -3.17
CA GLU A 61 -12.20 -16.30 -2.41
C GLU A 61 -11.56 -17.38 -3.32
N GLU A 62 -12.33 -17.99 -4.21
CA GLU A 62 -11.84 -19.01 -5.15
C GLU A 62 -10.84 -18.42 -6.16
N ARG A 63 -11.14 -17.24 -6.70
CA ARG A 63 -10.23 -16.52 -7.60
C ARG A 63 -8.94 -16.12 -6.88
N LEU A 64 -9.05 -15.54 -5.69
CA LEU A 64 -7.89 -15.13 -4.90
C LEU A 64 -6.99 -16.34 -4.58
N THR A 65 -7.58 -17.47 -4.19
CA THR A 65 -6.85 -18.74 -3.96
C THR A 65 -6.09 -19.17 -5.21
N THR A 66 -6.74 -19.10 -6.37
CA THR A 66 -6.15 -19.49 -7.66
C THR A 66 -4.97 -18.60 -8.02
N GLU A 67 -5.10 -17.28 -7.88
CA GLU A 67 -4.04 -16.33 -8.21
C GLU A 67 -2.88 -16.39 -7.22
N LEU A 68 -3.14 -16.52 -5.92
CA LEU A 68 -2.10 -16.68 -4.90
C LEU A 68 -1.29 -17.97 -5.13
N THR A 69 -1.94 -19.08 -5.51
CA THR A 69 -1.23 -20.34 -5.77
C THR A 69 -0.23 -20.23 -6.93
N LYS A 70 -0.47 -19.34 -7.91
CA LYS A 70 0.42 -19.10 -9.05
C LYS A 70 1.65 -18.26 -8.71
N LEU A 71 1.63 -17.50 -7.62
CA LEU A 71 2.71 -16.56 -7.26
C LEU A 71 3.94 -17.22 -6.63
N GLY A 72 3.82 -18.48 -6.19
CA GLY A 72 4.93 -19.25 -5.66
C GLY A 72 4.68 -19.84 -4.27
N PRO A 73 5.70 -20.47 -3.66
CA PRO A 73 5.55 -21.25 -2.43
C PRO A 73 5.04 -20.43 -1.23
N PHE A 74 5.41 -19.16 -1.12
CA PHE A 74 4.92 -18.27 -0.05
C PHE A 74 3.44 -18.01 -0.14
N ALA A 75 3.01 -17.47 -1.27
CA ALA A 75 1.61 -17.16 -1.50
C ALA A 75 0.74 -18.41 -1.38
N LYS A 76 1.19 -19.55 -1.94
CA LYS A 76 0.53 -20.85 -1.77
C LYS A 76 0.44 -21.28 -0.32
N SER A 77 1.44 -21.03 0.53
CA SER A 77 1.33 -21.44 1.93
C SER A 77 0.28 -20.63 2.69
N LEU A 78 0.03 -19.37 2.32
CA LEU A 78 -1.03 -18.55 2.91
C LEU A 78 -2.46 -19.01 2.54
N THR A 79 -2.62 -19.87 1.52
CA THR A 79 -3.92 -20.42 1.10
C THR A 79 -4.21 -21.82 1.65
N ILE A 80 -3.44 -22.29 2.65
CA ILE A 80 -3.57 -23.62 3.22
C ILE A 80 -4.07 -23.51 4.67
N PRO A 81 -5.19 -24.15 5.05
CA PRO A 81 -5.63 -24.16 6.45
C PRO A 81 -4.64 -24.89 7.37
N THR A 82 -4.69 -24.60 8.66
CA THR A 82 -3.74 -25.10 9.67
C THR A 82 -3.63 -26.63 9.66
N GLY A 83 -4.75 -27.34 9.48
CA GLY A 83 -4.79 -28.81 9.45
C GLY A 83 -4.07 -29.49 8.28
N PHE A 84 -3.66 -28.74 7.25
CA PHE A 84 -3.09 -29.30 6.02
C PHE A 84 -1.61 -28.91 5.77
N SER A 85 -1.02 -28.07 6.62
CA SER A 85 0.37 -27.63 6.44
C SER A 85 1.37 -28.66 6.96
N LYS A 86 2.34 -29.03 6.11
CA LYS A 86 3.48 -29.91 6.47
C LYS A 86 4.65 -29.13 7.08
N THR A 87 4.76 -27.84 6.77
CA THR A 87 5.88 -26.94 7.11
C THR A 87 5.41 -25.74 7.93
N ALA A 88 4.42 -25.96 8.81
CA ALA A 88 3.69 -24.88 9.49
C ALA A 88 4.60 -23.88 10.21
N LYS A 89 5.67 -24.35 10.88
CA LYS A 89 6.61 -23.48 11.61
C LYS A 89 7.33 -22.50 10.68
N GLU A 90 7.88 -22.99 9.59
CA GLU A 90 8.62 -22.18 8.60
C GLU A 90 7.68 -21.17 7.92
N ASP A 91 6.47 -21.62 7.58
CA ASP A 91 5.47 -20.76 6.97
C ASP A 91 4.99 -19.64 7.90
N ILE A 92 4.80 -19.95 9.19
CA ILE A 92 4.45 -18.96 10.23
C ILE A 92 5.60 -17.97 10.40
N ARG A 93 6.84 -18.46 10.53
CA ARG A 93 8.05 -17.63 10.66
C ARG A 93 8.14 -16.61 9.53
N ARG A 94 8.09 -17.07 8.27
CA ARG A 94 8.18 -16.21 7.10
C ARG A 94 7.00 -15.22 6.99
N ASP A 95 5.80 -15.64 7.35
CA ASP A 95 4.62 -14.77 7.38
C ASP A 95 4.78 -13.63 8.41
N ILE A 96 5.24 -13.95 9.62
CA ILE A 96 5.49 -12.97 10.69
C ILE A 96 6.58 -11.97 10.27
N ILE A 97 7.76 -12.46 9.84
CA ILE A 97 8.87 -11.57 9.47
C ILE A 97 8.48 -10.66 8.32
N SER A 98 7.90 -11.21 7.26
CA SER A 98 7.50 -10.41 6.10
C SER A 98 6.45 -9.35 6.45
N HIS A 99 5.51 -9.64 7.36
CA HIS A 99 4.53 -8.67 7.85
C HIS A 99 5.22 -7.49 8.55
N PHE A 100 6.05 -7.76 9.55
CA PHE A 100 6.74 -6.71 10.31
C PHE A 100 7.73 -5.92 9.44
N LEU A 101 8.43 -6.58 8.52
CA LEU A 101 9.32 -5.91 7.58
C LEU A 101 8.57 -4.89 6.70
N LEU A 102 7.37 -5.24 6.20
CA LEU A 102 6.56 -4.31 5.44
C LEU A 102 5.94 -3.21 6.30
N GLN A 103 5.64 -3.45 7.58
CA GLN A 103 5.23 -2.37 8.48
C GLN A 103 6.29 -1.26 8.54
N VAL A 104 7.57 -1.64 8.67
CA VAL A 104 8.71 -0.70 8.69
C VAL A 104 8.83 0.07 7.35
N ALA A 105 8.64 -0.60 6.21
CA ALA A 105 8.71 0.06 4.90
C ALA A 105 7.52 1.01 4.65
N TYR A 106 6.31 0.64 5.06
CA TYR A 106 5.06 1.31 4.68
C TYR A 106 4.51 2.25 5.77
N CYS A 107 5.15 2.37 6.94
CA CYS A 107 4.72 3.31 7.98
C CYS A 107 5.07 4.79 7.68
N ARG A 108 5.95 5.03 6.70
CA ARG A 108 6.61 6.33 6.44
C ARG A 108 5.66 7.46 6.04
N ASN A 109 4.66 7.18 5.21
CA ASN A 109 3.67 8.18 4.79
C ASN A 109 2.25 7.62 4.87
N GLU A 110 1.27 8.52 4.85
CA GLU A 110 -0.13 8.15 5.09
C GLU A 110 -0.72 7.29 3.96
N ASP A 111 -0.34 7.55 2.71
CA ASP A 111 -0.82 6.79 1.55
C ASP A 111 -0.29 5.34 1.59
N LEU A 112 0.99 5.14 1.96
CA LEU A 112 1.59 3.83 2.21
C LEU A 112 0.88 3.09 3.34
N ARG A 113 0.64 3.77 4.48
CA ARG A 113 -0.03 3.18 5.65
C ARG A 113 -1.44 2.70 5.29
N ARG A 114 -2.21 3.54 4.59
CA ARG A 114 -3.57 3.20 4.16
C ARG A 114 -3.58 2.03 3.20
N TRP A 115 -2.70 2.03 2.21
CA TRP A 115 -2.61 0.92 1.26
C TRP A 115 -2.23 -0.38 1.95
N PHE A 116 -1.16 -0.40 2.73
CA PHE A 116 -0.70 -1.60 3.43
C PHE A 116 -1.77 -2.14 4.36
N THR A 117 -2.33 -1.29 5.23
CA THR A 117 -3.39 -1.68 6.16
C THR A 117 -4.59 -2.26 5.42
N GLN A 118 -4.99 -1.68 4.29
CA GLN A 118 -6.13 -2.17 3.52
C GLN A 118 -5.90 -3.56 2.93
N GLN A 119 -4.74 -3.80 2.29
CA GLN A 119 -4.46 -5.11 1.69
C GLN A 119 -4.23 -6.18 2.75
N GLU A 120 -3.56 -5.82 3.85
CA GLU A 120 -3.21 -6.73 4.93
C GLU A 120 -4.47 -7.19 5.71
N VAL A 121 -5.41 -6.27 5.95
CA VAL A 121 -6.72 -6.60 6.55
C VAL A 121 -7.55 -7.52 5.66
N GLU A 122 -7.49 -7.31 4.34
CA GLU A 122 -8.22 -8.17 3.39
C GLU A 122 -7.58 -9.57 3.31
N LEU A 123 -6.25 -9.66 3.28
CA LEU A 123 -5.53 -10.93 3.37
C LEU A 123 -5.88 -11.68 4.67
N PHE A 124 -5.91 -10.98 5.80
CA PHE A 124 -6.32 -11.56 7.07
C PHE A 124 -7.77 -12.06 7.04
N ARG A 125 -8.70 -11.28 6.46
CA ARG A 125 -10.10 -11.68 6.28
C ARG A 125 -10.22 -12.97 5.48
N TYR A 126 -9.55 -13.04 4.33
CA TYR A 126 -9.50 -14.24 3.51
C TYR A 126 -8.97 -15.45 4.29
N ARG A 127 -7.84 -15.30 4.99
CA ARG A 127 -7.23 -16.39 5.78
C ARG A 127 -8.11 -16.83 6.96
N PHE A 128 -8.79 -15.90 7.63
CA PHE A 128 -9.73 -16.20 8.70
C PHE A 128 -10.91 -17.04 8.17
N LEU A 129 -11.49 -16.63 7.03
CA LEU A 129 -12.59 -17.37 6.40
C LEU A 129 -12.14 -18.75 5.91
N LEU A 130 -10.93 -18.86 5.36
CA LEU A 130 -10.34 -20.12 4.93
C LEU A 130 -10.21 -21.12 6.09
N GLU A 131 -9.71 -20.68 7.26
CA GLU A 131 -9.64 -21.52 8.46
C GLU A 131 -11.03 -21.88 8.96
N ARG A 132 -11.92 -20.90 9.08
CA ARG A 132 -13.30 -21.11 9.56
C ARG A 132 -14.09 -22.09 8.71
N ASN A 133 -13.99 -21.99 7.38
CA ASN A 133 -14.73 -22.81 6.44
C ASN A 133 -14.13 -24.21 6.24
N SER A 134 -13.02 -24.53 6.93
CA SER A 134 -12.38 -25.85 6.88
C SER A 134 -13.22 -26.90 7.61
N SER A 135 -13.79 -27.85 6.85
CA SER A 135 -14.82 -28.79 7.32
C SER A 135 -14.41 -29.74 8.44
N SER A 136 -13.11 -29.99 8.65
CA SER A 136 -12.62 -30.99 9.60
C SER A 136 -12.12 -30.42 10.93
N SER A 137 -11.75 -29.14 10.96
CA SER A 137 -11.02 -28.54 12.09
C SER A 137 -11.24 -27.04 12.28
N GLY A 138 -12.02 -26.38 11.42
CA GLY A 138 -12.21 -24.94 11.44
C GLY A 138 -12.73 -24.40 12.77
N PRO A 139 -13.84 -24.92 13.33
CA PRO A 139 -14.38 -24.43 14.60
C PRO A 139 -13.39 -24.51 15.76
N ASP A 140 -12.64 -25.61 15.87
CA ASP A 140 -11.64 -25.80 16.92
C ASP A 140 -10.48 -24.81 16.78
N VAL A 141 -9.97 -24.62 15.55
CA VAL A 141 -8.87 -23.68 15.26
C VAL A 141 -9.30 -22.25 15.55
N ILE A 142 -10.52 -21.85 15.17
CA ILE A 142 -11.05 -20.51 15.45
C ILE A 142 -11.26 -20.32 16.95
N SER A 143 -11.81 -21.31 17.66
CA SER A 143 -11.97 -21.24 19.11
C SER A 143 -10.62 -21.09 19.82
N HIS A 144 -9.60 -21.85 19.40
CA HIS A 144 -8.25 -21.74 19.92
C HIS A 144 -7.66 -20.35 19.67
N PHE A 145 -7.72 -19.88 18.42
CA PHE A 145 -7.24 -18.57 18.01
C PHE A 145 -7.87 -17.44 18.84
N LEU A 146 -9.19 -17.48 19.05
CA LEU A 146 -9.90 -16.48 19.86
C LEU A 146 -9.39 -16.49 21.32
N SER A 147 -9.22 -17.68 21.90
CA SER A 147 -8.73 -17.83 23.28
C SER A 147 -7.29 -17.35 23.48
N GLU A 148 -6.37 -17.70 22.58
CA GLU A 148 -4.96 -17.29 22.65
C GLU A 148 -4.80 -15.77 22.53
N ASN A 149 -5.64 -15.14 21.70
CA ASN A 149 -5.62 -13.71 21.50
C ASN A 149 -6.43 -12.92 22.53
N GLN A 150 -6.94 -13.58 23.58
CA GLN A 150 -7.75 -12.96 24.64
C GLN A 150 -9.01 -12.29 24.07
N LEU A 151 -9.53 -12.81 22.97
CA LEU A 151 -10.80 -12.38 22.38
C LEU A 151 -11.90 -13.20 23.06
N HIS A 152 -12.67 -12.54 23.93
CA HIS A 152 -13.68 -13.17 24.80
C HIS A 152 -14.97 -13.58 24.08
N PHE A 153 -14.86 -14.38 23.03
CA PHE A 153 -15.97 -14.91 22.25
C PHE A 153 -16.26 -16.34 22.70
N SER A 154 -17.38 -16.53 23.40
CA SER A 154 -17.82 -17.84 23.87
C SER A 154 -19.09 -18.26 23.15
N HIS A 155 -19.19 -19.52 22.71
CA HIS A 155 -20.43 -20.04 22.13
C HIS A 155 -21.55 -20.00 23.17
N LEU A 156 -22.72 -19.50 22.76
CA LEU A 156 -23.93 -19.55 23.56
C LEU A 156 -24.41 -21.00 23.62
N SER A 157 -24.53 -21.55 24.83
CA SER A 157 -25.04 -22.92 25.00
C SER A 157 -26.52 -23.02 24.63
N ASP A 158 -26.97 -24.19 24.19
CA ASP A 158 -28.37 -24.42 23.83
C ASP A 158 -29.33 -24.17 25.01
N THR A 159 -28.88 -24.46 26.23
CA THR A 159 -29.64 -24.19 27.45
C THR A 159 -29.78 -22.70 27.75
N GLU A 160 -28.73 -21.90 27.53
CA GLU A 160 -28.79 -20.45 27.69
C GLU A 160 -29.62 -19.82 26.55
N ARG A 161 -29.45 -20.31 25.32
CA ARG A 161 -30.21 -19.90 24.13
C ARG A 161 -31.71 -20.09 24.31
N ALA A 162 -32.14 -21.26 24.78
CA ALA A 162 -33.56 -21.54 25.02
C ALA A 162 -34.18 -20.58 26.04
N ARG A 163 -33.42 -20.20 27.08
CA ARG A 163 -33.90 -19.26 28.13
C ARG A 163 -34.07 -17.83 27.63
N ILE A 164 -33.31 -17.43 26.61
CA ILE A 164 -33.31 -16.05 26.10
C ILE A 164 -33.88 -15.91 24.70
N GLN A 165 -34.47 -16.98 24.13
CA GLN A 165 -34.81 -17.04 22.72
C GLN A 165 -35.74 -15.90 22.29
N GLN A 166 -36.76 -15.58 23.10
CA GLN A 166 -37.71 -14.50 22.80
C GLN A 166 -37.03 -13.13 22.83
N GLN A 167 -36.18 -12.86 23.84
CA GLN A 167 -35.45 -11.61 23.94
C GLN A 167 -34.37 -11.49 22.86
N LEU A 168 -33.73 -12.59 22.51
CA LEU A 168 -32.72 -12.66 21.45
C LEU A 168 -33.36 -12.32 20.09
N ALA A 169 -34.53 -12.87 19.80
CA ALA A 169 -35.29 -12.56 18.59
C ALA A 169 -35.79 -11.10 18.57
N ALA A 170 -36.32 -10.60 19.68
CA ALA A 170 -36.80 -9.22 19.78
C ALA A 170 -35.66 -8.18 19.76
N GLY A 171 -34.50 -8.53 20.31
CA GLY A 171 -33.36 -7.62 20.50
C GLY A 171 -32.32 -7.65 19.38
N THR A 172 -32.43 -8.55 18.41
CA THR A 172 -31.45 -8.70 17.32
C THR A 172 -32.10 -8.33 15.99
N ALA A 173 -31.83 -7.12 15.50
CA ALA A 173 -32.35 -6.63 14.21
C ALA A 173 -31.40 -6.94 13.03
N ALA A 174 -30.68 -8.07 13.07
CA ALA A 174 -29.73 -8.43 12.03
C ALA A 174 -30.41 -9.15 10.85
N PRO A 175 -30.20 -8.71 9.59
CA PRO A 175 -30.80 -9.35 8.42
C PRO A 175 -30.23 -10.74 8.19
N GLY A 176 -31.09 -11.69 7.77
CA GLY A 176 -30.68 -13.06 7.40
C GLY A 176 -30.35 -13.99 8.57
N VAL A 177 -30.67 -13.60 9.81
CA VAL A 177 -30.49 -14.45 10.99
C VAL A 177 -31.73 -15.30 11.22
N ASP A 178 -31.56 -16.62 11.12
CA ASP A 178 -32.54 -17.58 11.59
C ASP A 178 -32.26 -17.95 13.06
N PHE A 179 -33.10 -17.46 13.97
CA PHE A 179 -32.94 -17.67 15.41
C PHE A 179 -33.09 -19.13 15.86
N SER A 180 -33.51 -20.04 14.98
CA SER A 180 -33.59 -21.48 15.28
C SER A 180 -32.30 -22.23 14.94
N THR A 181 -31.60 -21.85 13.87
CA THR A 181 -30.41 -22.56 13.37
C THR A 181 -29.10 -21.81 13.59
N THR A 182 -29.13 -20.48 13.59
CA THR A 182 -27.92 -19.64 13.68
C THR A 182 -27.25 -19.77 15.05
N ALA A 183 -25.95 -20.08 15.06
CA ALA A 183 -25.17 -20.08 16.29
C ALA A 183 -24.93 -18.63 16.78
N PHE A 184 -24.81 -18.45 18.10
CA PHE A 184 -24.55 -17.16 18.70
C PHE A 184 -23.29 -17.20 19.57
N TYR A 185 -22.58 -16.08 19.61
CA TYR A 185 -21.49 -15.81 20.53
C TYR A 185 -21.94 -14.87 21.63
N LYS A 186 -21.53 -15.17 22.85
CA LYS A 186 -21.60 -14.27 24.01
C LYS A 186 -20.25 -13.57 24.16
N VAL A 187 -20.30 -12.25 24.13
CA VAL A 187 -19.15 -11.33 24.17
C VAL A 187 -19.44 -10.17 25.11
N TYR A 188 -18.42 -9.49 25.62
CA TYR A 188 -18.63 -8.23 26.32
C TYR A 188 -19.14 -7.15 25.34
N PHE A 189 -20.12 -6.37 25.74
CA PHE A 189 -20.71 -5.36 24.85
C PHE A 189 -19.71 -4.27 24.42
N THR A 190 -18.68 -4.03 25.24
CA THR A 190 -17.57 -3.11 24.98
C THR A 190 -16.68 -3.54 23.81
N GLU A 191 -16.65 -4.84 23.48
CA GLU A 191 -15.86 -5.38 22.36
C GLU A 191 -16.57 -5.20 21.01
N VAL A 192 -17.87 -4.89 21.01
CA VAL A 192 -18.71 -4.83 19.79
C VAL A 192 -19.49 -3.51 19.67
N PRO A 193 -18.86 -2.34 19.87
CA PRO A 193 -19.57 -1.06 19.99
C PRO A 193 -20.38 -0.69 18.74
N GLU A 194 -19.93 -1.07 17.55
CA GLU A 194 -20.64 -0.79 16.29
C GLU A 194 -21.98 -1.54 16.19
N LEU A 195 -22.02 -2.79 16.64
CA LEU A 195 -23.26 -3.58 16.66
C LEU A 195 -24.23 -3.07 17.75
N VAL A 196 -23.69 -2.63 18.88
CA VAL A 196 -24.46 -2.00 19.96
C VAL A 196 -25.08 -0.68 19.48
N ARG A 197 -24.27 0.22 18.92
CA ARG A 197 -24.70 1.54 18.43
C ARG A 197 -25.80 1.43 17.37
N SER A 198 -25.68 0.46 16.48
CA SER A 198 -26.66 0.21 15.42
C SER A 198 -27.89 -0.58 15.89
N ARG A 199 -27.96 -0.97 17.19
CA ARG A 199 -29.05 -1.77 17.77
C ARG A 199 -29.31 -3.06 16.99
N ARG A 200 -28.25 -3.68 16.46
CA ARG A 200 -28.33 -4.90 15.65
C ARG A 200 -28.26 -6.19 16.46
N ILE A 201 -27.93 -6.10 17.75
CA ILE A 201 -27.68 -7.24 18.64
C ILE A 201 -28.37 -7.05 19.99
N TYR A 202 -28.76 -8.17 20.59
CA TYR A 202 -29.30 -8.21 21.94
C TYR A 202 -28.19 -8.04 23.00
N ILE A 203 -28.48 -7.29 24.07
CA ILE A 203 -27.55 -7.04 25.17
C ILE A 203 -28.25 -7.33 26.50
N ARG A 204 -27.58 -8.04 27.41
CA ARG A 204 -28.06 -8.29 28.77
C ARG A 204 -26.90 -8.41 29.74
N ALA A 205 -26.98 -7.67 30.85
CA ALA A 205 -26.04 -7.76 31.98
C ALA A 205 -24.56 -7.63 31.57
N GLY A 206 -24.24 -6.65 30.72
CA GLY A 206 -22.87 -6.41 30.24
C GLY A 206 -22.42 -7.31 29.09
N PHE A 207 -23.26 -8.24 28.64
CA PHE A 207 -22.96 -9.12 27.51
C PHE A 207 -23.80 -8.81 26.29
N ALA A 208 -23.15 -8.84 25.13
CA ALA A 208 -23.73 -8.83 23.80
C ALA A 208 -23.86 -10.27 23.27
N TYR A 209 -24.95 -10.55 22.55
CA TYR A 209 -25.21 -11.83 21.90
C TYR A 209 -25.18 -11.63 20.39
N VAL A 210 -24.10 -12.10 19.76
CA VAL A 210 -23.75 -11.80 18.37
C VAL A 210 -23.96 -13.04 17.50
N PRO A 211 -24.65 -12.93 16.34
CA PRO A 211 -24.77 -14.02 15.38
C PRO A 211 -23.40 -14.45 14.84
N ASP A 212 -23.23 -15.75 14.58
CA ASP A 212 -22.01 -16.33 13.99
C ASP A 212 -21.64 -15.69 12.63
N SER A 213 -22.62 -15.20 11.87
CA SER A 213 -22.38 -14.48 10.60
C SER A 213 -21.55 -13.20 10.78
N ASP A 214 -21.65 -12.53 11.93
CA ASP A 214 -20.92 -11.28 12.21
C ASP A 214 -19.50 -11.53 12.77
N LEU A 215 -19.17 -12.75 13.23
CA LEU A 215 -17.88 -13.07 13.88
C LEU A 215 -16.66 -12.61 13.07
N ALA A 216 -16.62 -12.98 11.79
CA ALA A 216 -15.48 -12.65 10.92
C ALA A 216 -15.29 -11.13 10.81
N SER A 217 -16.38 -10.35 10.72
CA SER A 217 -16.30 -8.89 10.63
C SER A 217 -15.72 -8.26 11.89
N LEU A 218 -16.08 -8.80 13.06
CA LEU A 218 -15.60 -8.31 14.36
C LEU A 218 -14.12 -8.59 14.55
N VAL A 219 -13.67 -9.82 14.30
CA VAL A 219 -12.25 -10.19 14.42
C VAL A 219 -11.40 -9.40 13.42
N VAL A 220 -11.87 -9.24 12.18
CA VAL A 220 -11.20 -8.42 11.15
C VAL A 220 -11.14 -6.95 11.56
N SER A 221 -12.18 -6.41 12.21
CA SER A 221 -12.17 -5.05 12.73
C SER A 221 -11.16 -4.88 13.86
N HIS A 222 -11.09 -5.84 14.79
CA HIS A 222 -10.08 -5.83 15.86
C HIS A 222 -8.66 -5.84 15.27
N PHE A 223 -8.40 -6.69 14.28
CA PHE A 223 -7.13 -6.73 13.55
C PHE A 223 -6.80 -5.39 12.87
N ARG A 224 -7.76 -4.79 12.15
CA ARG A 224 -7.60 -3.49 11.48
C ARG A 224 -7.21 -2.39 12.48
N THR A 225 -7.89 -2.31 13.63
CA THR A 225 -7.59 -1.31 14.66
C THR A 225 -6.18 -1.51 15.22
N ALA A 226 -5.84 -2.75 15.61
CA ALA A 226 -4.51 -3.07 16.13
C ALA A 226 -3.40 -2.72 15.13
N LEU A 227 -3.57 -3.10 13.86
CA LEU A 227 -2.61 -2.80 12.79
C LEU A 227 -2.49 -1.29 12.56
N SER A 228 -3.61 -0.56 12.50
CA SER A 228 -3.59 0.90 12.29
C SER A 228 -2.85 1.61 13.43
N CYS A 229 -3.07 1.20 14.68
CA CYS A 229 -2.34 1.70 15.85
C CYS A 229 -0.84 1.37 15.77
N SER A 230 -0.47 0.15 15.36
CA SER A 230 0.93 -0.24 15.16
C SER A 230 1.61 0.63 14.11
N MET A 231 1.00 0.79 12.93
CA MET A 231 1.52 1.60 11.83
C MET A 231 1.69 3.08 12.21
N ALA A 232 0.76 3.64 12.98
CA ALA A 232 0.85 5.02 13.47
C ALA A 232 1.99 5.20 14.49
N ARG A 233 2.11 4.28 15.46
CA ARG A 233 3.21 4.26 16.43
C ARG A 233 4.57 4.14 15.74
N LEU A 234 4.71 3.17 14.83
CA LEU A 234 5.93 3.00 14.04
C LEU A 234 6.27 4.25 13.23
N GLY A 235 5.29 4.83 12.53
CA GLY A 235 5.50 6.07 11.77
C GLY A 235 6.04 7.22 12.61
N PHE A 236 5.65 7.32 13.89
CA PHE A 236 6.14 8.32 14.82
C PHE A 236 7.53 7.99 15.38
N THR A 237 7.77 6.75 15.81
CA THR A 237 9.00 6.37 16.53
C THR A 237 10.17 6.00 15.63
N LEU A 238 9.92 5.58 14.40
CA LEU A 238 10.93 4.97 13.53
C LEU A 238 11.89 6.01 12.91
N GLY A 239 11.46 7.27 12.77
CA GLY A 239 12.25 8.33 12.14
C GLY A 239 13.61 8.57 12.81
N SER A 240 13.68 8.53 14.14
CA SER A 240 14.94 8.72 14.88
C SER A 240 15.84 7.49 14.87
N ARG A 241 15.27 6.29 14.74
CA ARG A 241 16.01 5.02 14.77
C ARG A 241 16.54 4.58 13.41
N LEU A 242 15.89 4.97 12.31
CA LEU A 242 16.37 4.65 10.96
C LEU A 242 17.59 5.47 10.54
N ALA A 243 17.87 6.59 11.21
CA ALA A 243 19.04 7.42 10.93
C ALA A 243 20.36 6.65 11.12
N SER A 244 20.42 5.72 12.07
CA SER A 244 21.62 4.88 12.28
C SER A 244 21.72 3.71 11.29
N GLU A 245 20.64 3.38 10.58
CA GLU A 245 20.56 2.24 9.64
C GLU A 245 20.47 2.71 8.16
N GLU A 246 20.91 3.94 7.90
CA GLU A 246 20.81 4.63 6.62
C GLU A 246 21.47 3.88 5.46
N TYR A 247 22.55 3.12 5.72
CA TYR A 247 23.32 2.43 4.68
C TYR A 247 22.95 0.96 4.47
N ARG A 248 22.18 0.34 5.37
CA ARG A 248 21.86 -1.10 5.30
C ARG A 248 20.39 -1.34 4.99
N VAL A 249 19.52 -0.93 5.90
CA VAL A 249 18.09 -1.28 5.87
C VAL A 249 17.32 -0.21 5.09
N LEU A 250 17.68 1.06 5.22
CA LEU A 250 16.96 2.16 4.56
C LEU A 250 16.96 2.09 3.02
N PRO A 251 18.06 1.69 2.32
CA PRO A 251 18.05 1.53 0.87
C PRO A 251 17.13 0.39 0.43
N LEU A 252 17.12 -0.72 1.17
CA LEU A 252 16.18 -1.83 0.93
C LEU A 252 14.74 -1.35 1.11
N LEU A 253 14.39 -0.75 2.24
CA LEU A 253 13.04 -0.25 2.52
C LEU A 253 12.58 0.80 1.51
N SER A 254 13.47 1.72 1.14
CA SER A 254 13.20 2.74 0.12
C SER A 254 13.04 2.12 -1.26
N SER A 255 13.84 1.11 -1.62
CA SER A 255 13.66 0.37 -2.87
C SER A 255 12.32 -0.38 -2.91
N LEU A 256 11.84 -0.88 -1.77
CA LEU A 256 10.57 -1.62 -1.67
C LEU A 256 9.37 -0.68 -1.83
N SER A 257 9.42 0.53 -1.24
CA SER A 257 8.41 1.56 -1.45
C SER A 257 8.47 2.13 -2.87
N ASN A 258 9.67 2.44 -3.37
CA ASN A 258 9.87 3.09 -4.67
C ASN A 258 9.57 2.14 -5.85
N ARG A 259 9.82 0.83 -5.71
CA ARG A 259 9.42 -0.18 -6.71
C ARG A 259 7.91 -0.25 -6.93
N TYR A 260 7.08 0.32 -6.04
CA TYR A 260 5.62 0.34 -6.21
C TYR A 260 5.03 1.75 -6.34
N PHE A 261 5.48 2.73 -5.54
CA PHE A 261 4.97 4.11 -5.58
C PHE A 261 5.81 5.08 -6.42
N GLY A 262 7.00 4.66 -6.87
CA GLY A 262 7.98 5.51 -7.52
C GLY A 262 8.80 6.34 -6.55
N GLU A 263 9.76 7.07 -7.10
CA GLU A 263 10.51 8.06 -6.33
C GLU A 263 9.58 9.11 -5.74
N ASP A 264 9.93 9.65 -4.57
CA ASP A 264 9.19 10.73 -3.94
C ASP A 264 9.55 12.07 -4.60
N TYR A 265 8.62 12.62 -5.39
CA TYR A 265 8.77 13.93 -6.03
C TYR A 265 8.37 15.10 -5.13
N ALA A 266 8.19 14.88 -3.82
CA ALA A 266 7.98 15.97 -2.86
C ALA A 266 9.15 16.96 -2.82
N ASN A 267 10.38 16.42 -2.74
CA ASN A 267 11.61 17.20 -2.52
C ASN A 267 12.70 16.94 -3.57
N LYS A 268 12.38 16.22 -4.65
CA LYS A 268 13.37 15.89 -5.68
C LYS A 268 13.69 17.12 -6.53
N ALA A 269 14.98 17.33 -6.79
CA ALA A 269 15.42 18.37 -7.73
C ALA A 269 14.89 18.07 -9.14
N PRO A 270 14.31 19.05 -9.86
CA PRO A 270 13.79 18.82 -11.20
C PRO A 270 14.89 18.45 -12.21
N ALA A 271 14.63 17.48 -13.09
CA ALA A 271 15.60 17.00 -14.07
C ALA A 271 16.05 18.04 -15.13
N MET A 272 15.22 19.07 -15.39
CA MET A 272 15.58 20.20 -16.26
C MET A 272 15.85 21.51 -15.50
N GLY A 273 15.88 21.47 -14.16
CA GLY A 273 15.84 22.69 -13.37
C GLY A 273 14.49 23.41 -13.47
N LEU A 274 14.50 24.73 -13.28
CA LEU A 274 13.28 25.53 -13.26
C LEU A 274 12.71 25.74 -14.66
N ILE A 275 11.45 25.38 -14.85
CA ILE A 275 10.70 25.52 -16.10
C ILE A 275 9.86 26.80 -16.04
N LYS A 276 9.75 27.51 -17.16
CA LYS A 276 8.87 28.69 -17.30
C LYS A 276 7.51 28.32 -17.92
N ALA A 277 6.50 29.15 -17.68
CA ALA A 277 5.12 28.92 -18.12
C ALA A 277 4.98 28.74 -19.64
N ASP A 278 5.78 29.46 -20.43
CA ASP A 278 5.82 29.43 -21.89
C ASP A 278 6.46 28.15 -22.46
N GLN A 279 7.32 27.48 -21.68
CA GLN A 279 7.96 26.23 -22.09
C GLN A 279 7.03 25.02 -21.93
N VAL A 280 5.98 25.12 -21.12
CA VAL A 280 5.07 23.99 -20.83
C VAL A 280 4.36 23.50 -22.10
N ASP A 281 3.87 24.42 -22.93
CA ASP A 281 3.18 24.10 -24.18
C ASP A 281 4.12 23.40 -25.17
N ALA A 282 5.38 23.83 -25.24
CA ALA A 282 6.40 23.21 -26.10
C ALA A 282 6.73 21.78 -25.64
N LEU A 283 6.88 21.57 -24.33
CA LEU A 283 7.14 20.25 -23.73
C LEU A 283 5.95 19.29 -23.92
N ALA A 284 4.73 19.79 -23.76
CA ALA A 284 3.51 19.00 -23.97
C ALA A 284 3.30 18.66 -25.45
N GLY A 285 3.69 19.56 -26.36
CA GLY A 285 3.66 19.33 -27.81
C GLY A 285 4.70 18.33 -28.30
N GLN A 286 5.79 18.13 -27.55
CA GLN A 286 6.82 17.17 -27.90
C GLN A 286 6.35 15.73 -27.64
N HIS A 287 6.23 14.95 -28.71
CA HIS A 287 5.68 13.61 -28.65
C HIS A 287 6.47 12.68 -27.74
N GLY A 288 5.76 12.01 -26.82
CA GLY A 288 6.34 11.01 -25.94
C GLY A 288 6.99 11.58 -24.68
N VAL A 289 7.08 12.91 -24.52
CA VAL A 289 7.66 13.56 -23.33
C VAL A 289 6.70 13.55 -22.16
N PHE A 290 5.45 13.98 -22.38
CA PHE A 290 4.41 13.85 -21.35
C PHE A 290 3.82 12.44 -21.39
N PRO A 291 3.61 11.80 -20.23
CA PRO A 291 2.86 10.56 -20.18
C PRO A 291 1.41 10.79 -20.64
N PRO A 292 0.71 9.75 -21.15
CA PRO A 292 -0.66 9.88 -21.66
C PRO A 292 -1.64 10.56 -20.71
N CYS A 293 -1.52 10.31 -19.40
CA CYS A 293 -2.37 10.92 -18.39
C CYS A 293 -2.21 12.44 -18.27
N MET A 294 -1.01 12.97 -18.54
CA MET A 294 -0.72 14.41 -18.48
C MET A 294 -0.92 15.08 -19.84
N ALA A 295 -0.60 14.39 -20.93
CA ALA A 295 -0.90 14.86 -22.29
C ALA A 295 -2.40 15.10 -22.48
N GLN A 296 -3.24 14.15 -22.03
CA GLN A 296 -4.70 14.29 -22.06
C GLN A 296 -5.20 15.52 -21.27
N LEU A 297 -4.64 15.76 -20.08
CA LEU A 297 -5.02 16.92 -19.27
C LEU A 297 -4.59 18.24 -19.92
N HIS A 298 -3.42 18.26 -20.54
CA HIS A 298 -2.96 19.42 -21.30
C HIS A 298 -3.85 19.70 -22.51
N GLU A 299 -4.17 18.69 -23.32
CA GLU A 299 -5.09 18.81 -24.45
C GLU A 299 -6.47 19.31 -24.01
N ALA A 300 -7.03 18.73 -22.94
CA ALA A 300 -8.32 19.16 -22.39
C ALA A 300 -8.28 20.61 -21.88
N LEU A 301 -7.17 21.02 -21.26
CA LEU A 301 -6.97 22.40 -20.81
C LEU A 301 -6.94 23.37 -21.99
N LYS A 302 -6.21 23.04 -23.07
CA LYS A 302 -6.11 23.88 -24.27
C LYS A 302 -7.43 23.97 -25.02
N ALA A 303 -8.17 22.87 -25.12
CA ALA A 303 -9.45 22.82 -25.82
C ALA A 303 -10.57 23.53 -25.04
N ASN A 304 -10.63 23.35 -23.73
CA ASN A 304 -11.74 23.85 -22.92
C ASN A 304 -11.44 25.15 -22.18
N HIS A 305 -10.19 25.63 -22.19
CA HIS A 305 -9.70 26.76 -21.40
C HIS A 305 -10.04 26.64 -19.91
N HIS A 306 -10.15 25.39 -19.42
CA HIS A 306 -10.48 25.06 -18.03
C HIS A 306 -10.19 23.59 -17.73
N LEU A 307 -9.92 23.28 -16.47
CA LEU A 307 -9.93 21.93 -15.93
C LEU A 307 -10.74 21.89 -14.63
N ARG A 308 -11.45 20.78 -14.39
CA ARG A 308 -12.14 20.52 -13.11
C ARG A 308 -11.14 20.29 -11.97
N HIS A 309 -11.63 20.32 -10.73
CA HIS A 309 -10.78 20.31 -9.52
C HIS A 309 -9.75 19.18 -9.52
N VAL A 310 -10.16 17.92 -9.71
CA VAL A 310 -9.23 16.78 -9.71
C VAL A 310 -8.21 16.86 -10.84
N GLY A 311 -8.63 17.31 -12.03
CA GLY A 311 -7.73 17.57 -13.16
C GLY A 311 -6.70 18.65 -12.88
N ARG A 312 -7.10 19.76 -12.25
CA ARG A 312 -6.17 20.82 -11.81
C ARG A 312 -5.17 20.32 -10.78
N MET A 313 -5.60 19.48 -9.85
CA MET A 313 -4.71 18.88 -8.85
C MET A 313 -3.71 17.92 -9.50
N GLN A 314 -4.18 16.94 -10.28
CA GLN A 314 -3.33 15.96 -10.93
C GLN A 314 -2.30 16.62 -11.86
N TYR A 315 -2.73 17.56 -12.70
CA TYR A 315 -1.85 18.23 -13.65
C TYR A 315 -0.97 19.29 -12.99
N GLY A 316 -1.52 20.11 -12.09
CA GLY A 316 -0.78 21.18 -11.41
C GLY A 316 0.34 20.64 -10.53
N LEU A 317 0.11 19.53 -9.83
CA LEU A 317 1.16 18.89 -9.03
C LEU A 317 2.22 18.21 -9.91
N PHE A 318 1.84 17.63 -11.04
CA PHE A 318 2.81 17.16 -12.03
C PHE A 318 3.69 18.30 -12.55
N LEU A 319 3.09 19.46 -12.91
CA LEU A 319 3.83 20.64 -13.37
C LEU A 319 4.80 21.17 -12.31
N LYS A 320 4.37 21.21 -11.04
CA LYS A 320 5.26 21.51 -9.91
C LYS A 320 6.45 20.54 -9.87
N GLY A 321 6.18 19.23 -9.97
CA GLY A 321 7.20 18.20 -9.90
C GLY A 321 8.21 18.19 -11.06
N ILE A 322 7.84 18.68 -12.26
CA ILE A 322 8.79 18.85 -13.37
C ILE A 322 9.61 20.14 -13.25
N GLY A 323 9.31 21.00 -12.26
CA GLY A 323 10.09 22.20 -11.96
C GLY A 323 9.41 23.53 -12.29
N LEU A 324 8.09 23.59 -12.48
CA LEU A 324 7.38 24.86 -12.66
C LEU A 324 7.21 25.58 -11.30
N PRO A 325 7.90 26.70 -11.02
CA PRO A 325 7.79 27.40 -9.75
C PRO A 325 6.43 28.11 -9.62
N LEU A 326 6.08 28.49 -8.39
CA LEU A 326 4.76 29.07 -8.07
C LEU A 326 4.36 30.25 -8.97
N GLU A 327 5.24 31.23 -9.14
CA GLU A 327 4.94 32.43 -9.94
C GLU A 327 4.66 32.09 -11.41
N GLU A 328 5.44 31.17 -11.97
CA GLU A 328 5.27 30.67 -13.33
C GLU A 328 4.01 29.80 -13.45
N SER A 329 3.67 29.04 -12.41
CA SER A 329 2.41 28.27 -12.33
C SER A 329 1.19 29.19 -12.35
N LEU A 330 1.19 30.25 -11.53
CA LEU A 330 0.13 31.25 -11.55
C LEU A 330 0.00 31.91 -12.93
N ARG A 331 1.12 32.23 -13.59
CA ARG A 331 1.13 32.77 -14.95
C ARG A 331 0.55 31.77 -15.96
N PHE A 332 0.98 30.50 -15.90
CA PHE A 332 0.51 29.42 -16.76
C PHE A 332 -1.01 29.25 -16.66
N TRP A 333 -1.53 29.04 -15.44
CA TRP A 333 -2.96 28.83 -15.23
C TRP A 333 -3.80 30.04 -15.60
N ARG A 334 -3.33 31.27 -15.29
CA ARG A 334 -4.03 32.50 -15.67
C ARG A 334 -4.15 32.61 -17.19
N ASN A 335 -3.07 32.38 -17.92
CA ASN A 335 -3.06 32.46 -19.37
C ASN A 335 -3.93 31.37 -20.01
N ALA A 336 -3.89 30.15 -19.47
CA ALA A 336 -4.70 29.04 -19.99
C ALA A 336 -6.21 29.27 -19.78
N PHE A 337 -6.60 29.97 -18.70
CA PHE A 337 -8.01 30.25 -18.36
C PHE A 337 -8.51 31.59 -18.91
N ALA A 338 -7.62 32.47 -19.38
CA ALA A 338 -7.94 33.82 -19.84
C ALA A 338 -9.10 33.90 -20.85
N PRO A 339 -9.30 32.93 -21.77
CA PRO A 339 -10.45 32.97 -22.69
C PRO A 339 -11.82 32.82 -22.02
N LYS A 340 -11.88 32.33 -20.78
CA LYS A 340 -13.12 32.14 -20.00
C LYS A 340 -13.21 32.97 -18.74
N TYR A 341 -12.08 33.34 -18.16
CA TYR A 341 -12.01 34.04 -16.88
C TYR A 341 -11.07 35.23 -17.00
N ASP A 342 -11.52 36.40 -16.54
CA ASP A 342 -10.62 37.56 -16.41
C ASP A 342 -9.62 37.37 -15.25
N SER A 343 -8.65 38.29 -15.15
CA SER A 343 -7.58 38.22 -14.15
C SER A 343 -8.08 38.28 -12.70
N ASP A 344 -9.16 39.01 -12.43
CA ASP A 344 -9.73 39.18 -11.08
C ASP A 344 -10.52 37.93 -10.68
N GLN A 345 -11.37 37.41 -11.57
CA GLN A 345 -12.09 36.14 -11.37
C GLN A 345 -11.12 34.99 -11.14
N PHE A 346 -10.03 34.94 -11.92
CA PHE A 346 -8.98 33.94 -11.74
C PHE A 346 -8.36 34.03 -10.35
N SER A 347 -7.99 35.25 -9.94
CA SER A 347 -7.31 35.49 -8.68
C SER A 347 -8.19 35.13 -7.48
N LYS A 348 -9.49 35.44 -7.54
CA LYS A 348 -10.46 35.09 -6.47
C LYS A 348 -10.73 33.59 -6.39
N SER A 349 -10.83 32.91 -7.54
CA SER A 349 -11.36 31.53 -7.58
C SER A 349 -10.27 30.45 -7.58
N TYR A 350 -9.07 30.75 -8.08
CA TYR A 350 -8.07 29.71 -8.37
C TYR A 350 -6.68 29.98 -7.77
N ALA A 351 -6.25 31.24 -7.64
CA ALA A 351 -4.89 31.56 -7.18
C ALA A 351 -4.60 31.00 -5.77
N TYR A 352 -5.57 31.05 -4.86
CA TYR A 352 -5.45 30.47 -3.52
C TYR A 352 -5.15 28.96 -3.58
N ASN A 353 -5.92 28.19 -4.36
CA ASN A 353 -5.70 26.75 -4.47
C ASN A 353 -4.33 26.42 -5.09
N ILE A 354 -3.87 27.22 -6.05
CA ILE A 354 -2.54 27.06 -6.64
C ILE A 354 -1.46 27.31 -5.59
N ARG A 355 -1.52 28.40 -4.82
CA ARG A 355 -0.52 28.68 -3.76
C ARG A 355 -0.52 27.63 -2.66
N HIS A 356 -1.70 27.11 -2.32
CA HIS A 356 -1.84 26.01 -1.36
C HIS A 356 -1.11 24.74 -1.82
N ASN A 357 -1.14 24.42 -3.12
CA ASN A 357 -0.40 23.27 -3.68
C ASN A 357 1.13 23.39 -3.56
N TYR A 358 1.65 24.62 -3.39
CA TYR A 358 3.08 24.92 -3.18
C TYR A 358 3.41 25.19 -1.70
N GLY A 359 2.49 24.92 -0.77
CA GLY A 359 2.72 25.05 0.67
C GLY A 359 2.85 26.49 1.17
N LYS A 360 2.47 27.50 0.37
CA LYS A 360 2.60 28.93 0.73
C LYS A 360 1.38 29.51 1.46
N GLU A 361 0.31 28.74 1.63
CA GLU A 361 -0.94 29.14 2.33
C GLU A 361 -1.46 27.99 3.22
N GLY A 362 -2.24 28.30 4.27
CA GLY A 362 -2.87 27.32 5.17
C GLY A 362 -1.91 26.61 6.14
N LYS A 363 -2.15 25.32 6.43
CA LYS A 363 -1.30 24.46 7.30
C LYS A 363 0.12 24.19 6.75
N ARG A 364 0.53 24.87 5.66
CA ARG A 364 1.78 24.63 4.92
C ARG A 364 1.93 23.17 4.46
N ALA A 365 0.81 22.51 4.13
CA ALA A 365 0.83 21.15 3.61
C ALA A 365 1.36 21.18 2.18
N ASP A 366 2.61 20.76 1.99
CA ASP A 366 3.22 20.70 0.67
C ASP A 366 2.68 19.49 -0.10
N TYR A 367 1.70 19.70 -0.98
CA TYR A 367 1.08 18.61 -1.74
C TYR A 367 2.10 17.98 -2.69
N THR A 368 2.22 16.67 -2.60
CA THR A 368 3.15 15.89 -3.40
C THR A 368 2.55 15.55 -4.76
N PRO A 369 3.36 15.54 -5.84
CA PRO A 369 2.96 15.00 -7.13
C PRO A 369 2.35 13.60 -7.01
N TYR A 370 1.29 13.34 -7.81
CA TYR A 370 0.56 12.08 -7.70
C TYR A 370 1.32 10.93 -8.38
N SER A 371 1.53 9.85 -7.64
CA SER A 371 2.04 8.59 -8.19
C SER A 371 1.07 7.93 -9.17
N CYS A 372 1.56 7.04 -10.03
CA CYS A 372 0.69 6.27 -10.93
C CYS A 372 -0.34 5.47 -10.14
N VAL A 373 0.05 4.87 -9.01
CA VAL A 373 -0.89 4.13 -8.13
C VAL A 373 -2.00 5.04 -7.62
N LYS A 374 -1.67 6.26 -7.16
CA LYS A 374 -2.67 7.23 -6.69
C LYS A 374 -3.65 7.60 -7.81
N ILE A 375 -3.15 7.85 -9.01
CA ILE A 375 -3.97 8.20 -10.17
C ILE A 375 -4.85 7.03 -10.61
N ILE A 376 -4.35 5.79 -10.57
CA ILE A 376 -5.06 4.57 -10.97
C ILE A 376 -6.14 4.18 -9.95
N SER A 377 -5.86 4.34 -8.65
CA SER A 377 -6.76 3.93 -7.57
C SER A 377 -7.79 5.00 -7.19
N SER A 378 -7.64 6.22 -7.68
CA SER A 378 -8.62 7.29 -7.50
C SER A 378 -9.87 7.06 -8.38
N SER A 379 -10.98 7.71 -8.05
CA SER A 379 -12.18 7.66 -8.88
C SER A 379 -11.92 8.15 -10.30
N GLY A 380 -12.43 7.39 -11.28
CA GLY A 380 -12.36 7.77 -12.70
C GLY A 380 -13.05 9.11 -12.99
N PRO A 381 -12.77 9.71 -14.16
CA PRO A 381 -13.36 10.98 -14.55
C PRO A 381 -14.87 10.84 -14.80
N GLY A 382 -15.65 11.77 -14.23
CA GLY A 382 -17.06 11.94 -14.56
C GLY A 382 -17.30 12.77 -15.84
N PRO A 383 -18.56 13.11 -16.15
CA PRO A 383 -18.88 13.95 -17.31
C PRO A 383 -18.17 15.31 -17.27
N GLY A 384 -17.39 15.60 -18.32
CA GLY A 384 -16.60 16.83 -18.42
C GLY A 384 -15.36 16.87 -17.53
N GLU A 385 -14.93 15.73 -17.00
CA GLU A 385 -13.62 15.56 -16.35
C GLU A 385 -12.66 14.80 -17.28
N SER A 386 -11.36 15.02 -17.09
CA SER A 386 -10.33 14.46 -17.97
C SER A 386 -9.12 13.93 -17.21
N HIS A 387 -9.22 13.79 -15.88
CA HIS A 387 -8.17 13.24 -15.02
C HIS A 387 -8.12 11.71 -15.05
N GLY A 388 -7.19 11.14 -14.30
CA GLY A 388 -7.00 9.70 -14.18
C GLY A 388 -5.95 9.13 -15.14
N CYS A 389 -5.79 7.81 -15.09
CA CYS A 389 -4.91 7.06 -15.99
C CYS A 389 -5.70 6.59 -17.22
N PRO A 390 -5.32 6.96 -18.45
CA PRO A 390 -6.01 6.53 -19.66
C PRO A 390 -6.11 5.00 -19.78
N PHE A 391 -5.07 4.27 -19.37
CA PHE A 391 -5.06 2.81 -19.43
C PHE A 391 -6.04 2.15 -18.46
N ARG A 392 -6.50 2.85 -17.42
CA ARG A 392 -7.46 2.34 -16.43
C ARG A 392 -8.88 2.86 -16.67
N HIS A 393 -9.00 4.16 -16.96
CA HIS A 393 -10.26 4.88 -16.89
C HIS A 393 -10.86 5.22 -18.24
N MET A 394 -10.11 5.10 -19.34
CA MET A 394 -10.64 5.30 -20.68
C MET A 394 -11.27 4.00 -21.18
N ASP A 395 -12.34 4.15 -21.95
CA ASP A 395 -12.91 3.02 -22.69
C ASP A 395 -11.87 2.41 -23.65
N PRO A 396 -11.76 1.08 -23.78
CA PRO A 396 -10.74 0.43 -24.62
C PRO A 396 -10.79 0.82 -26.10
N ASP A 397 -11.96 1.09 -26.66
CA ASP A 397 -12.10 1.44 -28.07
C ASP A 397 -11.69 2.90 -28.31
N LEU A 398 -12.06 3.79 -27.37
CA LEU A 398 -11.57 5.17 -27.37
C LEU A 398 -10.05 5.23 -27.15
N LEU A 399 -9.52 4.39 -26.26
CA LEU A 399 -8.08 4.26 -26.02
C LEU A 399 -7.36 3.85 -27.30
N ARG A 400 -7.86 2.82 -27.99
CA ARG A 400 -7.35 2.38 -29.29
C ARG A 400 -7.33 3.52 -30.29
N GLN A 401 -8.47 4.20 -30.48
CA GLN A 401 -8.58 5.33 -31.42
C GLN A 401 -7.55 6.41 -31.11
N ARG A 402 -7.37 6.76 -29.82
CA ARG A 402 -6.41 7.78 -29.40
C ARG A 402 -4.96 7.35 -29.63
N LEU A 403 -4.62 6.10 -29.35
CA LEU A 403 -3.27 5.57 -29.57
C LEU A 403 -2.93 5.45 -31.06
N SER A 404 -3.91 5.13 -31.90
CA SER A 404 -3.77 5.10 -33.36
C SER A 404 -3.69 6.51 -33.97
N SER A 405 -4.13 7.54 -33.26
CA SER A 405 -4.14 8.91 -33.77
C SER A 405 -2.72 9.41 -34.08
N GLY A 406 -2.52 9.92 -35.30
CA GLY A 406 -1.22 10.42 -35.77
C GLY A 406 -0.21 9.36 -36.19
N GLY A 407 -0.56 8.06 -36.21
CA GLY A 407 0.24 7.00 -36.85
C GLY A 407 1.64 6.75 -36.27
N ARG A 408 1.90 7.18 -35.02
CA ARG A 408 3.23 7.06 -34.39
C ARG A 408 3.50 5.68 -33.78
N ILE A 409 2.43 4.99 -33.39
CA ILE A 409 2.50 3.67 -32.76
C ILE A 409 1.97 2.64 -33.76
N PRO A 410 2.74 1.58 -34.07
CA PRO A 410 2.28 0.49 -34.92
C PRO A 410 1.00 -0.17 -34.40
N SER A 411 0.12 -0.64 -35.30
CA SER A 411 -1.19 -1.18 -34.92
C SER A 411 -1.09 -2.38 -33.97
N ASP A 412 -0.13 -3.27 -34.21
CA ASP A 412 0.16 -4.45 -33.37
C ASP A 412 0.58 -4.05 -31.95
N VAL A 413 1.31 -2.95 -31.81
CA VAL A 413 1.69 -2.39 -30.51
C VAL A 413 0.49 -1.73 -29.82
N VAL A 414 -0.37 -1.03 -30.57
CA VAL A 414 -1.63 -0.50 -30.03
C VAL A 414 -2.52 -1.64 -29.51
N ASP A 415 -2.67 -2.71 -30.28
CA ASP A 415 -3.39 -3.92 -29.87
C ASP A 415 -2.83 -4.50 -28.57
N THR A 416 -1.51 -4.61 -28.49
CA THR A 416 -0.82 -5.10 -27.29
C THR A 416 -1.05 -4.21 -26.08
N ILE A 417 -0.98 -2.88 -26.24
CA ILE A 417 -1.23 -1.91 -25.17
C ILE A 417 -2.68 -2.01 -24.67
N VAL A 418 -3.65 -2.04 -25.58
CA VAL A 418 -5.07 -2.12 -25.25
C VAL A 418 -5.40 -3.45 -24.57
N GLN A 419 -4.82 -4.55 -25.03
CA GLN A 419 -4.99 -5.87 -24.42
C GLN A 419 -4.43 -5.89 -22.98
N ARG A 420 -3.22 -5.37 -22.76
CA ARG A 420 -2.64 -5.25 -21.41
C ARG A 420 -3.48 -4.35 -20.51
N ALA A 421 -4.05 -3.27 -21.05
CA ALA A 421 -4.96 -2.40 -20.30
C ALA A 421 -6.24 -3.15 -19.86
N LYS A 422 -6.83 -3.97 -20.75
CA LYS A 422 -7.97 -4.86 -20.41
C LYS A 422 -7.62 -5.88 -19.33
N GLU A 423 -6.41 -6.41 -19.36
CA GLU A 423 -5.84 -7.31 -18.35
C GLU A 423 -5.39 -6.59 -17.07
N ARG A 424 -5.65 -5.28 -16.96
CA ARG A 424 -5.32 -4.43 -15.81
C ARG A 424 -3.83 -4.24 -15.56
N LEU A 425 -3.02 -4.51 -16.57
CA LEU A 425 -1.57 -4.31 -16.55
C LEU A 425 -1.23 -2.88 -17.01
N TYR A 426 -1.74 -1.88 -16.28
CA TYR A 426 -1.65 -0.46 -16.68
C TYR A 426 -0.21 0.06 -16.75
N HIS A 427 0.64 -0.34 -15.81
CA HIS A 427 2.06 0.04 -15.82
C HIS A 427 2.78 -0.53 -17.04
N LEU A 428 2.49 -1.78 -17.42
CA LEU A 428 3.06 -2.40 -18.61
C LEU A 428 2.51 -1.76 -19.89
N SER A 429 1.26 -1.30 -19.87
CA SER A 429 0.65 -0.54 -20.97
C SER A 429 1.37 0.80 -21.17
N CYS A 430 1.62 1.54 -20.08
CA CYS A 430 2.37 2.80 -20.10
C CYS A 430 3.83 2.60 -20.53
N ARG A 431 4.49 1.54 -20.06
CA ARG A 431 5.87 1.19 -20.46
C ARG A 431 5.95 0.87 -21.95
N GLU A 432 4.99 0.12 -22.47
CA GLU A 432 4.93 -0.22 -23.88
C GLU A 432 4.66 1.01 -24.75
N TYR A 433 3.78 1.91 -24.29
CA TYR A 433 3.58 3.21 -24.91
C TYR A 433 4.86 4.04 -24.95
N PHE A 434 5.58 4.13 -23.83
CA PHE A 434 6.87 4.83 -23.74
C PHE A 434 7.87 4.27 -24.76
N ARG A 435 8.03 2.94 -24.80
CA ARG A 435 8.91 2.24 -25.75
C ARG A 435 8.57 2.60 -27.19
N ALA A 436 7.30 2.53 -27.56
CA ALA A 436 6.84 2.79 -28.92
C ALA A 436 7.04 4.25 -29.33
N MET A 437 6.71 5.20 -28.44
CA MET A 437 6.86 6.63 -28.69
C MET A 437 8.31 7.06 -28.87
N HIS A 438 9.21 6.46 -28.09
CA HIS A 438 10.66 6.72 -28.13
C HIS A 438 11.41 5.81 -29.11
N LYS A 439 10.72 4.89 -29.81
CA LYS A 439 11.30 3.92 -30.75
C LYS A 439 12.45 3.11 -30.16
N LEU A 440 12.30 2.69 -28.90
CA LEU A 440 13.31 1.93 -28.16
C LEU A 440 13.18 0.42 -28.39
N ASN A 441 14.31 -0.27 -28.30
CA ASN A 441 14.36 -1.73 -28.32
C ASN A 441 13.86 -2.32 -26.98
N ALA A 442 13.45 -3.59 -26.99
CA ALA A 442 12.97 -4.28 -25.79
C ALA A 442 14.04 -4.33 -24.68
N ASP A 443 15.31 -4.48 -25.05
CA ASP A 443 16.41 -4.55 -24.09
C ASP A 443 16.66 -3.21 -23.38
N ALA A 444 16.50 -2.09 -24.09
CA ALA A 444 16.67 -0.74 -23.55
C ALA A 444 15.65 -0.40 -22.44
N ILE A 445 14.51 -1.10 -22.41
CA ILE A 445 13.46 -0.90 -21.39
C ILE A 445 13.37 -2.07 -20.39
N SER A 446 14.26 -3.06 -20.48
CA SER A 446 14.18 -4.33 -19.72
C SER A 446 14.23 -4.12 -18.19
N GLY A 447 14.89 -3.04 -17.74
CA GLY A 447 14.92 -2.62 -16.32
C GLY A 447 14.02 -1.42 -15.98
N LEU A 448 13.33 -0.81 -16.95
CA LEU A 448 12.59 0.43 -16.72
C LEU A 448 11.21 0.14 -16.13
N VAL A 449 11.02 0.56 -14.88
CA VAL A 449 9.73 0.49 -14.17
C VAL A 449 9.20 1.90 -13.95
N ILE A 450 8.15 2.26 -14.68
CA ILE A 450 7.50 3.58 -14.57
C ILE A 450 6.37 3.49 -13.53
N SER A 451 6.56 4.15 -12.39
CA SER A 451 5.61 4.20 -11.27
C SER A 451 5.15 5.61 -10.92
N HIS A 452 5.71 6.64 -11.59
CA HIS A 452 5.32 8.04 -11.41
C HIS A 452 5.27 8.82 -12.74
N PRO A 453 4.30 9.73 -12.97
CA PRO A 453 4.26 10.58 -14.17
C PRO A 453 5.50 11.47 -14.33
N ASN A 454 5.98 12.08 -13.25
CA ASN A 454 7.25 12.84 -13.27
C ASN A 454 8.47 11.95 -13.60
N GLN A 455 8.50 10.69 -13.15
CA GLN A 455 9.55 9.75 -13.56
C GLN A 455 9.47 9.45 -15.05
N TYR A 456 8.28 9.22 -15.61
CA TYR A 456 8.10 9.07 -17.06
C TYR A 456 8.70 10.27 -17.81
N PHE A 457 8.46 11.49 -17.32
CA PHE A 457 8.98 12.71 -17.91
C PHE A 457 10.51 12.78 -17.83
N ASP A 458 11.09 12.56 -16.65
CA ASP A 458 12.54 12.54 -16.45
C ASP A 458 13.22 11.54 -17.39
N GLU A 459 12.69 10.31 -17.46
CA GLU A 459 13.22 9.25 -18.34
C GLU A 459 13.06 9.61 -19.82
N SER A 460 11.94 10.25 -20.21
CA SER A 460 11.74 10.73 -21.58
C SER A 460 12.81 11.76 -21.98
N LEU A 461 13.19 12.65 -21.06
CA LEU A 461 14.23 13.64 -21.30
C LEU A 461 15.62 13.01 -21.41
N LYS A 462 15.92 11.97 -20.62
CA LYS A 462 17.17 11.21 -20.75
C LYS A 462 17.28 10.55 -22.12
N VAL A 463 16.19 9.96 -22.62
CA VAL A 463 16.15 9.42 -23.99
C VAL A 463 16.44 10.51 -25.02
N LEU A 464 15.79 11.68 -24.91
CA LEU A 464 16.01 12.79 -25.84
C LEU A 464 17.42 13.37 -25.80
N LYS A 465 18.10 13.30 -24.65
CA LYS A 465 19.52 13.69 -24.49
C LYS A 465 20.49 12.62 -24.99
N GLY A 466 20.01 11.45 -25.41
CA GLY A 466 20.83 10.34 -25.90
C GLY A 466 21.43 9.46 -24.79
N GLU A 467 20.99 9.60 -23.53
CA GLU A 467 21.53 8.85 -22.39
C GLU A 467 20.98 7.40 -22.31
N LEU A 468 19.91 7.11 -23.06
CA LEU A 468 19.33 5.78 -23.25
C LEU A 468 19.46 5.45 -24.75
N GLU A 469 20.56 4.77 -25.12
CA GLU A 469 20.95 4.61 -26.53
C GLU A 469 19.93 3.84 -27.38
N MET A 470 19.72 4.34 -28.61
CA MET A 470 19.24 3.59 -29.76
C MET A 470 20.45 2.95 -30.47
N SER A 471 20.96 1.81 -30.02
CA SER A 471 22.11 1.21 -30.71
C SER A 471 21.70 0.50 -32.01
N LYS A 472 22.33 0.94 -33.10
CA LYS A 472 22.50 0.19 -34.34
C LYS A 472 23.35 -1.04 -34.04
N SER A 473 23.07 -2.14 -34.75
CA SER A 473 23.77 -3.42 -34.65
C SER A 473 25.30 -3.25 -34.63
N GLY A 474 25.93 -3.65 -33.52
CA GLY A 474 27.37 -3.76 -33.37
C GLY A 474 27.67 -4.64 -32.17
N THR A 475 28.19 -5.82 -32.45
CA THR A 475 28.59 -6.86 -31.49
C THR A 475 29.71 -6.34 -30.58
N GLU A 476 29.51 -6.26 -29.27
CA GLU A 476 30.62 -6.24 -28.30
C GLU A 476 30.33 -7.12 -27.08
N GLU A 477 31.32 -7.94 -26.76
CA GLU A 477 31.34 -8.94 -25.70
C GLU A 477 31.41 -8.30 -24.30
N VAL A 478 30.59 -8.82 -23.38
CA VAL A 478 30.60 -8.43 -21.96
C VAL A 478 31.88 -8.92 -21.29
N ARG A 479 32.80 -8.00 -20.96
CA ARG A 479 33.91 -8.25 -20.02
C ARG A 479 33.42 -8.13 -18.58
N VAL A 480 33.31 -9.26 -17.89
CA VAL A 480 33.10 -9.32 -16.44
C VAL A 480 34.44 -9.07 -15.73
N THR A 481 34.58 -7.95 -15.03
CA THR A 481 35.70 -7.71 -14.12
C THR A 481 35.46 -8.45 -12.80
N LYS A 482 36.16 -9.56 -12.58
CA LYS A 482 36.20 -10.23 -11.27
C LYS A 482 36.99 -9.37 -10.29
N VAL A 483 36.35 -8.89 -9.23
CA VAL A 483 37.06 -8.34 -8.06
C VAL A 483 37.55 -9.51 -7.22
N LYS A 484 38.89 -9.64 -7.08
CA LYS A 484 39.54 -10.58 -6.17
C LYS A 484 39.49 -10.02 -4.75
N LEU A 485 38.94 -10.77 -3.81
CA LEU A 485 39.17 -10.59 -2.38
C LEU A 485 40.63 -10.97 -2.07
N GLN A 486 41.36 -10.08 -1.41
CA GLN A 486 42.71 -10.38 -0.91
C GLN A 486 42.62 -11.06 0.45
N ASP A 487 43.06 -12.31 0.49
CA ASP A 487 43.50 -12.98 1.71
C ASP A 487 44.75 -12.30 2.25
N THR A 488 44.74 -11.95 3.54
CA THR A 488 45.97 -11.67 4.29
C THR A 488 46.01 -12.57 5.52
N THR A 489 46.64 -13.72 5.35
CA THR A 489 47.21 -14.52 6.44
C THR A 489 48.72 -14.30 6.50
N GLN A 490 49.18 -13.63 7.57
CA GLN A 490 50.45 -13.84 8.27
C GLN A 490 50.15 -13.45 9.73
N GLY A 491 50.43 -14.21 10.79
CA GLY A 491 51.45 -15.20 11.01
C GLY A 491 52.15 -14.85 12.32
N GLY A 492 51.57 -15.30 13.45
CA GLY A 492 52.16 -15.58 14.77
C GLY A 492 53.12 -14.58 15.45
N ASP A 493 52.75 -14.15 16.67
CA ASP A 493 53.66 -14.32 17.81
C ASP A 493 52.91 -14.54 19.13
N LYS A 494 53.50 -15.38 19.99
CA LYS A 494 52.98 -15.86 21.27
C LYS A 494 53.30 -14.86 22.38
N SER A 495 52.32 -14.52 23.22
CA SER A 495 52.59 -14.41 24.66
C SER A 495 51.35 -14.67 25.49
N ILE A 496 51.58 -15.48 26.53
CA ILE A 496 50.67 -16.00 27.53
C ILE A 496 50.64 -14.99 28.68
N ILE A 497 49.48 -14.42 29.02
CA ILE A 497 49.18 -14.00 30.41
C ILE A 497 47.67 -14.24 30.66
N ARG A 498 47.37 -14.96 31.74
CA ARG A 498 46.03 -15.21 32.30
C ARG A 498 45.89 -14.41 33.62
N PRO A 499 44.69 -14.34 34.22
CA PRO A 499 43.97 -13.10 34.52
C PRO A 499 44.19 -12.58 35.95
N SER A 500 43.86 -11.31 36.19
CA SER A 500 43.55 -10.82 37.53
C SER A 500 42.20 -10.12 37.56
N VAL A 501 41.39 -10.61 38.49
CA VAL A 501 40.12 -10.11 38.99
C VAL A 501 40.40 -8.96 39.98
N LEU A 502 39.45 -8.03 40.07
CA LEU A 502 38.99 -7.18 41.22
C LEU A 502 38.39 -5.92 40.57
N GLY A 503 37.14 -5.51 40.75
CA GLY A 503 36.18 -5.75 41.82
C GLY A 503 35.69 -4.39 42.31
N ASP A 504 34.37 -4.21 42.29
CA ASP A 504 33.55 -3.14 42.89
C ASP A 504 33.75 -1.70 42.37
N GLY A 505 32.72 -0.87 42.17
CA GLY A 505 31.35 -0.86 42.67
C GLY A 505 31.05 0.59 43.08
N MET A 506 29.92 1.16 42.65
CA MET A 506 29.14 2.20 43.34
C MET A 506 28.05 2.72 42.41
N GLU A 507 26.84 2.26 42.71
CA GLU A 507 25.60 3.03 42.53
C GLU A 507 25.74 4.35 43.30
N GLU A 508 25.24 5.45 42.74
CA GLU A 508 24.60 6.47 43.56
C GLU A 508 23.62 7.32 42.75
N ASP A 509 22.48 7.51 43.39
CA ASP A 509 21.31 8.26 42.99
C ASP A 509 21.60 9.73 42.65
N MET A 510 20.78 10.30 41.75
CA MET A 510 20.54 11.74 41.77
C MET A 510 19.05 12.06 41.56
N PRO A 511 18.55 13.11 42.22
CA PRO A 511 17.18 13.19 42.67
C PRO A 511 16.25 13.89 41.67
N MET A 512 14.97 13.56 41.79
CA MET A 512 13.84 14.28 41.21
C MET A 512 13.67 15.64 41.89
N GLU A 513 13.78 16.72 41.12
CA GLU A 513 13.24 18.02 41.50
C GLU A 513 11.80 18.15 41.00
N GLU A 514 10.88 18.20 41.97
CA GLU A 514 9.51 18.68 41.83
C GLU A 514 9.52 20.18 41.55
N LEU A 515 8.80 20.62 40.51
CA LEU A 515 8.41 22.01 40.35
C LEU A 515 6.94 22.11 39.94
N THR A 516 6.22 22.79 40.84
CA THR A 516 5.03 23.64 40.69
C THR A 516 3.63 23.01 40.60
N THR A 517 3.00 22.96 41.78
CA THR A 517 1.60 23.36 41.97
C THR A 517 1.45 24.87 41.84
N THR A 518 0.47 25.35 41.05
CA THR A 518 -0.47 26.41 41.45
C THR A 518 -1.65 26.41 40.49
N THR A 519 -2.80 26.02 41.04
CA THR A 519 -4.16 26.31 40.59
C THR A 519 -4.46 27.79 40.74
N GLU A 520 -5.09 28.42 39.74
CA GLU A 520 -6.14 29.45 39.93
C GLU A 520 -6.86 29.77 38.60
N ASP A 521 -8.16 29.47 38.59
CA ASP A 521 -9.32 30.06 37.90
C ASP A 521 -9.13 30.97 36.66
N PHE A 522 -9.61 30.50 35.49
CA PHE A 522 -10.83 30.99 34.76
C PHE A 522 -11.04 30.23 33.45
#